data_AF-A0A072R114-F1
#
_entry.id   AF-A0A072R114-F1
#
_cell.length_a   1.000
_cell.length_b   1.000
_cell.length_c   1.000
_cell.angle_alpha   90.00
_cell.angle_beta   90.00
_cell.angle_gamma   90.00
#
_symmetry.space_group_name_H-M   'P 1'
#
loop_
_entity.id
_entity.type
_entity.pdbx_description
1 polymer ?
#
loop_
_entity_poly.entity_id
_entity_poly.type
_entity_poly.pdbx_seq_one_letter_code
_entity_poly.pdbx_strand_id
1 'polypeptide(L)'
;MKPFYRIFSEGEDITYPLMDYVTSIKITDEAEDKSDRITIELDDRARESDNGFLDIPLIGAVFSVTLGYEGSKVHDMGNISLMRYV
;
A
#
# COMPACT_ATOMS: atom_id res chain seq x y z
N MET A 1 -3.94 16.66 12.85
CA MET A 1 -3.14 15.42 12.77
C MET A 1 -3.40 14.84 11.39
N LYS A 2 -2.40 14.79 10.50
CA LYS A 2 -2.58 14.31 9.12
C LYS A 2 -2.01 12.89 9.00
N PRO A 3 -2.82 11.88 8.67
CA PRO A 3 -2.30 10.53 8.46
C PRO A 3 -1.42 10.53 7.22
N PHE A 4 -0.38 9.70 7.24
CA PHE A 4 0.45 9.43 6.08
C PHE A 4 0.78 7.94 6.02
N TYR A 5 1.13 7.48 4.83
CA TYR A 5 1.66 6.16 4.59
C TYR A 5 2.89 6.25 3.71
N ARG A 6 3.71 5.21 3.72
CA ARG A 6 4.74 4.96 2.72
C ARG A 6 4.62 3.53 2.23
N ILE A 7 4.76 3.34 0.93
CA ILE A 7 4.70 2.04 0.29
C ILE A 7 5.96 1.88 -0.56
N PHE A 8 6.72 0.84 -0.25
CA PHE A 8 7.83 0.39 -1.08
C PHE A 8 7.43 -0.88 -1.81
N SER A 9 7.85 -1.03 -3.06
CA SER A 9 7.73 -2.27 -3.84
C SER A 9 9.11 -2.68 -4.32
N GLU A 10 9.55 -3.90 -4.00
CA GLU A 10 10.89 -4.40 -4.38
C GLU A 10 12.04 -3.45 -3.98
N GLY A 11 11.84 -2.66 -2.90
CA GLY A 11 12.80 -1.67 -2.41
C GLY A 11 12.72 -0.27 -3.03
N GLU A 12 11.85 -0.05 -4.02
CA GLU A 12 11.58 1.26 -4.62
C GLU A 12 10.41 1.96 -3.90
N ASP A 13 10.57 3.25 -3.57
CA ASP A 13 9.49 4.05 -2.97
C ASP A 13 8.46 4.45 -4.04
N ILE A 14 7.28 3.84 -3.98
CA ILE A 14 6.17 4.09 -4.89
C ILE A 14 5.05 4.89 -4.24
N THR A 15 5.32 5.55 -3.11
CA THR A 15 4.32 6.29 -2.34
C THR A 15 3.70 7.41 -3.17
N TYR A 16 4.51 8.21 -3.87
CA TYR A 16 4.03 9.34 -4.67
C TYR A 16 3.19 8.89 -5.88
N PRO A 17 3.65 7.93 -6.71
CA PRO A 17 2.83 7.38 -7.80
C PRO A 17 1.49 6.80 -7.33
N LEU A 18 1.47 6.12 -6.18
CA LEU A 18 0.24 5.56 -5.62
C LEU A 18 -0.65 6.57 -4.89
N MET A 19 -0.12 7.75 -4.54
CA MET A 19 -0.77 8.67 -3.61
C MET A 19 -2.18 9.04 -4.05
N ASP A 20 -2.32 9.27 -5.34
CA ASP A 20 -3.57 9.68 -5.96
C ASP A 20 -4.55 8.50 -6.09
N TYR A 21 -4.07 7.26 -6.17
CA TYR A 21 -4.88 6.07 -6.44
C TYR A 21 -5.39 5.38 -5.17
N VAL A 22 -4.70 5.50 -4.04
CA VAL A 22 -5.08 4.82 -2.80
C VAL A 22 -6.39 5.39 -2.24
N THR A 23 -7.40 4.53 -2.12
CA THR A 23 -8.68 4.88 -1.47
C THR A 23 -8.74 4.39 -0.03
N SER A 24 -8.07 3.29 0.27
CA SER A 24 -8.10 2.66 1.60
C SER A 24 -6.86 1.79 1.81
N ILE A 25 -6.34 1.81 3.03
CA ILE A 25 -5.33 0.86 3.51
C ILE A 25 -5.87 0.24 4.79
N LYS A 26 -6.03 -1.08 4.79
CA LYS A 26 -6.48 -1.86 5.94
C LYS A 26 -5.39 -2.84 6.34
N ILE A 27 -5.10 -2.87 7.64
CA ILE A 27 -4.18 -3.82 8.25
C ILE A 27 -4.99 -4.73 9.17
N THR A 28 -4.75 -6.03 9.05
CA THR A 28 -5.35 -7.04 9.91
C THR A 28 -4.20 -7.82 10.54
N ASP A 29 -4.03 -7.61 11.84
CA ASP A 29 -3.24 -8.48 12.71
C ASP A 29 -4.03 -9.78 12.87
N GLU A 30 -3.52 -10.87 12.30
CA GLU A 30 -4.20 -12.16 12.33
C GLU A 30 -3.56 -13.03 13.43
N ALA A 31 -4.40 -13.68 14.24
CA ALA A 31 -3.92 -14.54 15.32
C ALA A 31 -3.63 -15.98 14.83
N GLU A 32 -2.91 -16.72 15.67
CA GLU A 32 -2.60 -18.15 15.50
C GLU A 32 -1.75 -18.44 14.26
N ASP A 33 -2.20 -19.33 13.38
CA ASP A 33 -1.42 -19.86 12.25
C ASP A 33 -1.58 -19.02 10.97
N LYS A 34 -2.09 -17.79 11.10
CA LYS A 34 -2.32 -16.89 9.98
C LYS A 34 -1.29 -15.78 9.98
N SER A 35 -0.79 -15.46 8.79
CA SER A 35 0.02 -14.28 8.56
C SER A 35 -0.83 -13.01 8.58
N ASP A 36 -0.23 -11.93 9.04
CA ASP A 36 -0.80 -10.58 8.93
C ASP A 36 -1.17 -10.27 7.48
N ARG A 37 -2.22 -9.46 7.34
CA ARG A 37 -2.73 -9.09 6.02
C ARG A 37 -2.87 -7.59 5.90
N ILE A 38 -2.29 -7.06 4.83
CA ILE A 38 -2.56 -5.72 4.35
C ILE A 38 -3.45 -5.79 3.11
N THR A 39 -4.43 -4.90 3.05
CA THR A 39 -5.30 -4.69 1.89
C THR A 39 -5.20 -3.23 1.50
N ILE A 40 -4.80 -2.97 0.26
CA ILE A 40 -4.72 -1.63 -0.33
C ILE A 40 -5.74 -1.61 -1.45
N GLU A 41 -6.71 -0.70 -1.35
CA GLU A 41 -7.69 -0.47 -2.41
C GLU A 41 -7.23 0.70 -3.26
N LEU A 42 -7.23 0.51 -4.58
CA LEU A 42 -6.74 1.47 -5.56
C LEU A 42 -7.88 1.85 -6.53
N ASP A 43 -7.95 3.12 -6.89
CA ASP A 43 -8.91 3.66 -7.84
C ASP A 43 -8.26 3.96 -9.18
N ASP A 44 -8.30 2.98 -10.08
CA ASP A 44 -7.76 3.01 -11.45
C ASP A 44 -8.72 3.65 -12.48
N ARG A 45 -9.65 4.52 -12.04
CA ARG A 45 -10.46 5.29 -12.99
C ARG A 45 -9.57 6.21 -13.80
N ALA A 46 -9.77 6.21 -15.13
CA ALA A 46 -9.15 7.17 -16.03
C ALA A 46 -9.38 8.60 -15.54
N ARG A 47 -8.30 9.32 -15.23
CA ARG A 47 -8.37 10.68 -14.70
C ARG A 47 -8.14 11.64 -15.85
N GLU A 48 -8.84 12.77 -15.86
CA GLU A 48 -8.59 13.80 -16.87
C GLU A 48 -7.15 14.34 -16.81
N SER A 49 -6.49 14.21 -15.65
CA SER A 49 -5.11 14.62 -15.42
C SER A 49 -4.06 13.67 -15.99
N ASP A 50 -4.39 12.39 -16.16
CA ASP A 50 -3.45 11.37 -16.59
C ASP A 50 -4.19 10.31 -17.41
N ASN A 51 -3.74 10.09 -18.64
CA ASN A 51 -4.14 8.94 -19.46
C ASN A 51 -3.59 7.61 -18.89
N GLY A 52 -3.18 7.63 -17.61
CA GLY A 52 -2.39 6.64 -16.92
C GLY A 52 -3.26 5.62 -16.22
N PHE A 53 -3.25 4.42 -16.77
CA PHE A 53 -3.60 3.21 -16.04
C PHE A 53 -2.51 2.91 -15.03
N LEU A 54 -2.90 2.44 -13.85
CA LEU A 54 -1.93 1.97 -12.87
C LEU A 54 -1.30 0.67 -13.36
N ASP A 55 0.03 0.59 -13.36
CA ASP A 55 0.71 -0.68 -13.57
C ASP A 55 0.38 -1.62 -12.41
N ILE A 56 -0.35 -2.69 -12.73
CA ILE A 56 -0.78 -3.68 -11.73
C ILE A 56 0.44 -4.52 -11.34
N PRO A 57 0.86 -4.52 -10.06
CA PRO A 57 2.02 -5.27 -9.62
C PRO A 57 1.78 -6.78 -9.70
N LEU A 58 2.83 -7.55 -9.99
CA LEU A 58 2.75 -9.00 -10.12
C LEU A 58 2.47 -9.69 -8.78
N ILE A 59 1.67 -10.77 -8.82
CA ILE A 59 1.50 -11.67 -7.67
C ILE A 59 2.88 -12.21 -7.26
N GLY A 60 3.15 -12.16 -5.96
CA GLY A 60 4.45 -12.50 -5.36
C GLY A 60 5.37 -11.31 -5.13
N ALA A 61 5.09 -10.14 -5.72
CA ALA A 61 5.86 -8.92 -5.45
C ALA A 61 5.82 -8.57 -3.96
N VAL A 62 6.97 -8.17 -3.42
CA VAL A 62 7.15 -7.83 -2.01
C VAL A 62 6.93 -6.34 -1.81
N PHE A 63 6.06 -6.01 -0.86
CA PHE A 63 5.76 -4.66 -0.44
C PHE A 63 6.20 -4.44 1.01
N SER A 64 6.71 -3.25 1.29
CA SER A 64 6.85 -2.75 2.66
C SER A 64 5.92 -1.56 2.86
N VAL A 65 5.17 -1.56 3.95
CA VAL A 65 4.18 -0.52 4.26
C VAL A 65 4.49 0.09 5.62
N THR A 66 4.58 1.41 5.66
CA THR A 66 4.67 2.18 6.90
C THR A 66 3.43 3.05 7.04
N LEU A 67 2.83 3.08 8.23
CA LEU A 67 1.73 3.99 8.56
C LEU A 67 2.14 4.96 9.68
N GLY A 68 1.55 6.15 9.69
CA GLY A 68 1.72 7.07 10.82
C GLY A 68 0.96 8.37 10.66
N TYR A 69 1.31 9.33 11.49
CA TYR A 69 0.84 10.70 11.38
C TYR A 69 2.02 11.65 11.17
N GLU A 70 1.83 12.68 10.34
CA GLU A 70 2.85 13.70 10.11
C GLU A 70 3.29 14.32 11.45
N GLY A 71 4.61 14.39 11.67
CA GLY A 71 5.20 14.91 12.91
C GLY A 71 5.11 13.98 14.13
N SER A 72 4.69 12.73 13.95
CA SER A 72 4.55 11.74 15.03
C SER A 72 5.39 10.48 14.78
N LYS A 73 5.34 9.52 15.72
CA LYS A 73 5.93 8.19 15.52
C LYS A 73 5.27 7.47 14.36
N VAL A 74 6.08 6.71 13.64
CA VAL A 74 5.70 5.89 12.49
C VAL A 74 5.72 4.43 12.91
N HIS A 75 4.90 3.61 12.28
CA HIS A 75 4.84 2.17 12.54
C HIS A 75 5.11 1.44 11.22
N ASP A 76 6.13 0.59 11.24
CA ASP A 76 6.54 -0.27 10.13
C ASP A 76 5.81 -1.62 10.24
N MET A 77 5.16 -2.03 9.15
CA MET A 77 4.39 -3.28 9.08
C MET A 77 5.22 -4.46 8.56
N GLY A 78 6.49 -4.23 8.22
CA GLY A 78 7.37 -5.24 7.65
C GLY A 78 7.10 -5.49 6.17
N ASN A 79 7.57 -6.65 5.70
CA ASN A 79 7.53 -7.06 4.30
C ASN A 79 6.41 -8.06 4.07
N ILE A 80 5.56 -7.81 3.08
CA ILE A 80 4.40 -8.64 2.73
C ILE A 80 4.42 -8.93 1.24
N SER A 81 4.21 -10.19 0.87
CA SER A 81 4.07 -10.60 -0.53
C SER A 81 2.63 -10.42 -1.01
N LEU A 82 2.45 -9.89 -2.22
CA LEU A 82 1.15 -9.78 -2.87
C LEU A 82 0.59 -11.17 -3.18
N MET A 83 -0.51 -11.54 -2.53
CA MET A 83 -1.12 -12.86 -2.71
C MET A 83 -2.26 -12.88 -3.74
N ARG A 84 -3.01 -11.79 -3.87
CA ARG A 84 -4.18 -11.69 -4.78
C ARG A 84 -4.61 -10.24 -5.00
N TYR A 85 -5.32 -10.02 -6.12
CA TYR A 85 -6.13 -8.82 -6.34
C TYR A 85 -7.50 -9.00 -5.67
N VAL A 86 -8.10 -7.90 -5.22
CA VAL A 86 -9.43 -7.89 -4.55
C VAL A 86 -10.47 -7.36 -5.53
#